data_AF-A0AA41DDS3-F1
#
_entry.id   AF-A0AA41DDS3-F1
#
_cell.length_a   1.000
_cell.length_b   1.000
_cell.length_c   1.000
_cell.angle_alpha   90.00
_cell.angle_beta   90.00
_cell.angle_gamma   90.00
#
_symmetry.space_group_name_H-M   'P 1'
#
loop_
_entity.id
_entity.type
_entity.pdbx_description
1 polymer ?
#
loop_
_entity_poly.entity_id
_entity_poly.type
_entity_poly.pdbx_seq_one_letter_code
_entity_poly.pdbx_strand_id
1 'polypeptide(L)'
;MAAGITVAAVVVDHIKPLALGGLDVDDNTRNLCQPCHHEVTAEQFGHAAPIGAKGVGRDGRPTSAGHQWNGQPASRAPPSAPRRMPTPPGGAKVH
;
A
#
# COMPACT_ATOMS: atom_id res chain seq x y z
N MET A 1 -10.48 -22.07 14.62
CA MET A 1 -10.97 -23.40 15.09
C MET A 1 -9.76 -24.34 15.18
N ALA A 2 -9.54 -24.98 16.33
CA ALA A 2 -8.37 -25.85 16.52
C ALA A 2 -8.50 -27.12 15.66
N ALA A 3 -7.48 -27.45 14.88
CA ALA A 3 -7.47 -28.60 13.96
C ALA A 3 -7.44 -29.99 14.64
N GLY A 4 -7.71 -30.08 15.95
CA GLY A 4 -7.58 -31.31 16.74
C GLY A 4 -6.13 -31.77 16.95
N ILE A 5 -5.15 -30.92 16.62
CA ILE A 5 -3.72 -31.20 16.70
C ILE A 5 -3.12 -30.42 17.88
N THR A 6 -2.38 -31.11 18.75
CA THR A 6 -1.63 -30.48 19.84
C THR A 6 -0.25 -30.07 19.34
N VAL A 7 0.10 -28.80 19.50
CA VAL A 7 1.41 -28.23 19.16
C VAL A 7 1.93 -27.41 20.32
N ALA A 8 3.26 -27.34 20.45
CA ALA A 8 3.90 -26.55 21.50
C ALA A 8 3.53 -25.06 21.36
N ALA A 9 3.15 -24.46 22.47
CA ALA A 9 2.99 -23.02 22.55
C ALA A 9 4.37 -22.35 22.59
N VAL A 10 4.51 -21.26 21.85
CA VAL A 10 5.76 -20.48 21.76
C VAL A 10 5.54 -19.00 22.15
N VAL A 11 4.28 -18.60 22.38
CA VAL A 11 3.91 -17.24 22.77
C VAL A 11 2.82 -17.29 23.83
N VAL A 12 2.92 -16.39 24.81
CA VAL A 12 1.85 -16.04 25.75
C VAL A 12 1.08 -14.88 25.15
N ASP A 13 -0.20 -15.09 24.84
CA ASP A 13 -1.12 -14.13 24.24
C ASP A 13 -2.10 -13.59 25.28
N HIS A 14 -2.42 -12.31 25.23
CA HIS A 14 -3.45 -11.73 26.09
C HIS A 14 -4.84 -11.91 25.47
N ILE A 15 -5.75 -12.57 26.20
CA ILE A 15 -7.13 -12.84 25.76
C ILE A 15 -7.85 -11.57 25.33
N LYS A 16 -7.75 -10.51 26.14
CA LYS A 16 -8.01 -9.12 25.77
C LYS A 16 -6.66 -8.44 25.57
N PRO A 17 -6.34 -7.87 24.40
CA PRO A 17 -5.03 -7.29 24.15
C PRO A 17 -4.77 -6.09 25.04
N LEU A 18 -3.53 -5.92 25.49
CA LEU A 18 -3.10 -4.75 26.27
C LEU A 18 -3.40 -3.44 25.54
N ALA A 19 -3.21 -3.40 24.21
CA ALA A 19 -3.52 -2.25 23.37
C ALA A 19 -5.02 -1.85 23.38
N LEU A 20 -5.92 -2.77 23.75
CA LEU A 20 -7.36 -2.54 23.90
C LEU A 20 -7.78 -2.44 25.38
N GLY A 21 -6.82 -2.22 26.29
CA GLY A 21 -7.06 -2.12 27.73
C GLY A 21 -7.24 -3.47 28.41
N GLY A 22 -6.58 -4.52 27.91
CA GLY A 22 -6.38 -5.77 28.63
C GLY A 22 -5.49 -5.60 29.85
N LEU A 23 -5.65 -6.49 30.83
CA LEU A 23 -4.81 -6.52 32.04
C LEU A 23 -3.70 -7.56 31.85
N ASP A 24 -2.53 -7.30 32.42
CA ASP A 24 -1.41 -8.25 32.45
C ASP A 24 -1.56 -9.17 33.67
N VAL A 25 -2.49 -10.11 33.59
CA VAL A 25 -2.81 -11.08 34.64
C VAL A 25 -2.98 -12.46 34.02
N ASP A 26 -2.62 -13.51 34.75
CA ASP A 26 -2.65 -14.89 34.25
C ASP A 26 -4.03 -15.28 33.67
N ASP A 27 -5.12 -14.83 34.31
CA ASP A 27 -6.50 -15.05 33.87
C ASP A 27 -6.83 -14.43 32.51
N ASN A 28 -6.05 -13.42 32.08
CA ASN A 28 -6.14 -12.77 30.78
C ASN A 28 -5.05 -13.29 29.81
N THR A 29 -4.38 -14.40 30.10
CA THR A 29 -3.36 -14.99 29.21
C THR A 29 -3.78 -16.35 28.66
N ARG A 30 -3.29 -16.68 27.47
CA ARG A 30 -3.41 -18.00 26.85
C ARG A 30 -2.12 -18.36 26.12
N ASN A 31 -1.76 -19.63 26.14
CA ASN A 31 -0.54 -20.12 25.47
C ASN A 31 -0.88 -20.57 24.05
N LEU A 32 -0.27 -19.94 23.04
CA LEU A 32 -0.53 -20.21 21.63
C LEU A 32 0.73 -20.63 20.87
N CYS A 33 0.54 -21.45 19.84
CA CYS A 33 1.54 -21.63 18.79
C CYS A 33 1.55 -20.40 17.86
N GLN A 34 2.63 -20.20 17.11
CA GLN A 34 2.79 -19.01 16.27
C GLN A 34 1.66 -18.81 15.22
N PRO A 35 1.21 -19.86 14.49
CA PRO A 35 0.11 -19.71 13.54
C PRO A 35 -1.19 -19.25 14.19
N CYS A 36 -1.58 -19.87 15.32
CA CYS A 36 -2.78 -19.49 16.06
C CYS A 36 -2.68 -18.06 16.62
N HIS A 37 -1.50 -17.65 17.09
CA HIS A 37 -1.27 -16.28 17.54
C HIS A 37 -1.47 -15.26 16.41
N HIS A 38 -1.00 -15.55 15.19
CA HIS A 38 -1.23 -14.68 14.03
C HIS A 38 -2.72 -14.57 13.65
N GLU A 39 -3.44 -15.69 13.67
CA GLU A 39 -4.89 -15.71 13.40
C GLU A 39 -5.64 -14.82 14.40
N VAL A 40 -5.41 -15.03 15.69
CA VAL A 40 -6.05 -14.28 16.77
C VAL A 40 -5.64 -12.80 16.74
N THR A 41 -4.40 -12.48 16.39
CA THR A 41 -3.97 -11.09 16.19
C THR A 41 -4.71 -10.43 15.03
N ALA A 42 -4.84 -11.13 13.89
CA ALA A 42 -5.56 -10.60 12.73
C ALA A 42 -7.05 -10.36 13.01
N GLU A 43 -7.69 -11.26 13.76
CA GLU A 43 -9.08 -11.12 14.21
C GLU A 43 -9.25 -9.91 15.15
N GLN A 44 -8.37 -9.77 16.15
CA GLN A 44 -8.50 -8.74 17.18
C GLN A 44 -8.17 -7.33 16.69
N PHE A 45 -7.19 -7.19 15.80
CA PHE A 45 -6.72 -5.90 15.31
C PHE A 45 -7.21 -5.56 13.90
N GLY A 46 -8.01 -6.44 13.30
CA GLY A 46 -8.57 -6.24 11.96
C GLY A 46 -7.46 -6.01 10.92
N HIS A 47 -6.40 -6.80 10.93
CA HIS A 47 -5.35 -6.66 9.93
C HIS A 47 -5.94 -6.92 8.54
N ALA A 48 -6.11 -5.84 7.78
CA ALA A 48 -6.54 -5.90 6.39
C ALA A 48 -5.61 -6.84 5.60
N ALA A 49 -6.22 -7.61 4.71
CA ALA A 49 -5.59 -8.50 3.73
C ALA A 49 -4.29 -7.93 3.14
N PRO A 50 -3.37 -8.79 2.65
CA PRO A 50 -2.04 -8.41 2.16
C PRO A 50 -2.08 -7.15 1.29
N ILE A 51 -1.06 -6.29 1.47
CA ILE A 51 -0.68 -5.02 0.80
C ILE A 51 -1.66 -4.47 -0.27
N GLY A 52 -2.09 -5.29 -1.23
CA GLY A 52 -3.15 -5.01 -2.20
C GLY A 52 -4.45 -4.43 -1.63
N ALA A 53 -4.88 -4.83 -0.41
CA ALA A 53 -6.10 -4.28 0.18
C ALA A 53 -5.95 -2.84 0.72
N LYS A 54 -4.71 -2.35 0.89
CA LYS A 54 -4.41 -1.00 1.39
C LYS A 54 -4.32 0.05 0.28
N GLY A 55 -4.74 -0.29 -0.93
CA GLY A 55 -4.52 0.56 -2.10
C GLY A 55 -3.03 0.73 -2.42
N VAL A 56 -2.23 -0.30 -2.13
CA VAL A 56 -0.79 -0.38 -2.46
C VAL A 56 -0.55 -1.66 -3.27
N GLY A 57 0.09 -1.54 -4.42
CA GLY A 57 0.45 -2.64 -5.30
C GLY A 57 1.56 -3.52 -4.75
N ARG A 58 1.82 -4.65 -5.42
CA ARG A 58 2.91 -5.56 -5.06
C ARG A 58 4.31 -4.94 -5.23
N ASP A 59 4.40 -3.88 -6.02
CA ASP A 59 5.59 -3.04 -6.21
C ASP A 59 5.76 -1.98 -5.11
N GLY A 60 4.84 -1.93 -4.14
CA GLY A 60 4.84 -0.94 -3.07
C GLY A 60 4.30 0.43 -3.48
N ARG A 61 3.76 0.59 -4.70
CA ARG A 61 3.18 1.86 -5.16
C ARG A 61 1.70 1.97 -4.82
N PRO A 62 1.16 3.17 -4.57
CA PRO A 62 -0.29 3.36 -4.44
C PRO A 62 -1.03 2.88 -5.69
N THR A 63 -2.22 2.31 -5.56
CA THR A 63 -3.03 1.83 -6.71
C THR A 63 -3.92 2.91 -7.32
N SER A 64 -4.10 4.05 -6.64
CA SER A 64 -4.95 5.14 -7.12
C SER A 64 -4.27 5.95 -8.23
N ALA A 65 -4.86 6.03 -9.42
CA ALA A 65 -4.27 6.72 -10.56
C ALA A 65 -3.98 8.22 -10.30
N GLY A 66 -4.75 8.87 -9.43
CA GLY A 66 -4.55 10.27 -9.05
C GLY A 66 -3.41 10.52 -8.05
N HIS A 67 -2.76 9.48 -7.55
CA HIS A 67 -1.65 9.64 -6.60
C HIS A 67 -0.45 10.30 -7.29
N GLN A 68 0.17 11.29 -6.64
CA GLN A 68 1.29 12.06 -7.21
C GLN A 68 2.48 11.20 -7.67
N TRP A 69 2.70 10.02 -7.07
CA TRP A 69 3.74 9.07 -7.46
C TRP A 69 3.37 8.16 -8.65
N ASN A 70 2.10 8.14 -9.05
CA ASN A 70 1.60 7.36 -10.18
C ASN A 70 1.64 8.12 -11.51
N GLY A 71 2.07 9.40 -11.48
CA GLY A 71 2.30 10.24 -12.65
C GLY A 71 1.01 10.61 -13.36
N GLN A 72 0.55 11.85 -13.21
CA GLN A 72 -0.42 12.42 -14.15
C GLN A 72 0.25 12.47 -15.53
N PRO A 73 -0.32 11.89 -16.60
CA PRO A 73 0.15 12.21 -17.94
C PRO A 73 -0.05 13.72 -18.12
N ALA A 74 1.00 14.39 -18.56
CA ALA A 74 1.04 15.84 -18.67
C ALA A 74 -0.15 16.40 -19.46
N SER A 75 -1.21 16.82 -18.77
CA SER A 75 -2.20 17.74 -19.33
C SER A 75 -1.66 19.16 -19.25
N ARG A 76 -0.48 19.38 -19.82
CA ARG A 76 -0.08 20.68 -20.37
C ARG A 76 0.17 20.39 -21.83
N ALA A 77 -0.80 20.74 -22.67
CA ALA A 77 -0.49 20.98 -24.07
C ALA A 77 0.74 21.92 -24.09
N PRO A 78 1.80 21.60 -24.85
CA PRO A 78 2.90 22.55 -25.00
C PRO A 78 2.31 23.88 -25.49
N PRO A 79 2.77 25.04 -25.00
CA PRO A 79 2.31 26.31 -25.55
C PRO A 79 2.51 26.28 -27.06
N SER A 80 1.49 26.69 -27.81
CA SER A 80 1.54 26.76 -29.26
C SER A 80 2.76 27.60 -29.68
N ALA A 81 3.62 27.01 -30.52
CA ALA A 81 4.77 27.71 -31.05
C ALA A 81 4.32 28.99 -31.79
N PRO A 82 5.01 30.13 -31.64
CA PRO A 82 4.65 31.34 -32.39
C PRO A 82 4.76 31.05 -33.89
N ARG A 83 3.76 31.47 -34.67
CA ARG A 83 3.79 31.37 -36.14
C ARG A 83 5.03 32.11 -36.65
N ARG A 84 5.98 31.39 -37.24
CA ARG A 84 7.07 32.00 -38.01
C ARG A 84 6.46 32.70 -39.21
N MET A 85 6.74 34.00 -39.39
CA MET A 85 6.41 34.68 -40.63
C MET A 85 7.26 34.12 -41.78
N PRO A 86 6.70 33.98 -43.00
CA PRO A 86 7.48 33.55 -44.16
C PRO A 86 8.56 34.58 -44.49
N THR A 87 9.79 34.11 -44.71
CA THR A 87 10.87 34.95 -45.24
C THR A 87 10.57 35.31 -46.70
N PRO A 88 10.69 36.58 -47.11
CA PRO A 88 10.49 36.94 -48.51
C PRO A 88 11.56 36.27 -49.39
N PRO A 89 11.21 35.88 -50.63
CA PRO A 89 12.16 35.21 -51.52
C PRO A 89 13.31 36.16 -51.87
N GLY A 90 14.54 35.73 -51.58
CA GLY A 90 15.76 36.44 -51.96
C GLY A 90 15.94 36.45 -53.47
N GLY A 91 16.27 37.62 -54.02
CA GLY A 91 16.40 37.86 -55.47
C GLY A 91 17.42 36.94 -56.16
N ALA A 92 17.06 36.50 -57.36
CA ALA A 92 17.88 35.65 -58.23
C ALA A 92 19.17 36.37 -58.65
N LYS A 93 20.29 35.64 -58.64
CA LYS A 93 21.55 36.12 -59.19
C LYS A 93 21.56 35.77 -60.68
N VAL A 94 21.63 36.79 -61.53
CA VAL A 94 21.82 36.66 -62.98
C VAL A 94 23.25 36.17 -63.28
N HIS A 95 23.37 35.31 -64.29
CA HIS A 95 24.58 34.58 -64.69
C HIS A 95 25.71 35.48 -65.19
#